data_AF-A0A925F9P4-F1
#
_entry.id   AF-A0A925F9P4-F1
#
_cell.length_a   1.000
_cell.length_b   1.000
_cell.length_c   1.000
_cell.angle_alpha   90.00
_cell.angle_beta   90.00
_cell.angle_gamma   90.00
#
_symmetry.space_group_name_H-M   'P 1'
#
loop_
_entity.id
_entity.type
_entity.pdbx_description
1 polymer ?
#
loop_
_entity_poly.entity_id
_entity_poly.type
_entity_poly.pdbx_seq_one_letter_code
_entity_poly.pdbx_strand_id
1 'polypeptide(L)'
;MTRELNAMKGNMDESVRYIKERRIPQATSKQQFAMSSINNLALLFGDVLKQMQENMASMMMASGKGKGKKKGNMPMPGLGKKQQQLNEQMQQLQQSGKGGRGLSEELAKLATEQGQLRRMLKQLMDSQKGTEAGKKLSNEVNDLMKKMEETEEDLVNKRLSQNTVKRQKEVQVRLLESEKALKEQEEDEKRKAETARQVPRRVPPQFENYVRQKQSQTELLRTIPPALSPFYKQEVDTYFRKLR
;
A
#
# COMPACT_ATOMS: atom_id res chain seq x y z
N MET A 1 19.08 22.50 11.32
CA MET A 1 18.16 21.98 12.37
C MET A 1 18.64 22.27 13.79
N THR A 2 19.92 22.01 14.10
CA THR A 2 20.46 22.15 15.46
C THR A 2 20.51 23.58 16.00
N ARG A 3 20.70 24.60 15.15
CA ARG A 3 20.81 26.01 15.59
C ARG A 3 19.50 26.58 16.16
N GLU A 4 18.38 26.45 15.45
CA GLU A 4 17.07 26.97 15.90
C GLU A 4 16.53 26.22 17.12
N LEU A 5 16.81 24.92 17.21
CA LEU A 5 16.46 24.10 18.37
C LEU A 5 17.25 24.50 19.62
N ASN A 6 18.55 24.75 19.45
CA ASN A 6 19.40 25.26 20.53
C ASN A 6 19.02 26.68 20.96
N ALA A 7 18.67 27.55 20.00
CA ALA A 7 18.19 28.91 20.28
C ALA A 7 16.83 28.90 21.01
N MET A 8 15.90 28.05 20.60
CA MET A 8 14.62 27.87 21.30
C MET A 8 14.83 27.41 22.74
N LYS A 9 15.62 26.36 22.94
CA LYS A 9 15.88 25.79 24.25
C LYS A 9 16.56 26.81 25.18
N GLY A 10 17.59 27.50 24.70
CA GLY A 10 18.26 28.55 25.47
C GLY A 10 17.33 29.70 25.87
N ASN A 11 16.48 30.16 24.95
CA ASN A 11 15.51 31.21 25.24
C ASN A 11 14.38 30.75 26.19
N MET A 12 13.95 29.48 26.12
CA MET A 12 13.00 28.92 27.08
C MET A 12 13.61 28.79 28.47
N ASP A 13 14.84 28.30 28.58
CA ASP A 13 15.55 28.13 29.86
C ASP A 13 15.77 29.49 30.54
N GLU A 14 16.16 30.52 29.77
CA GLU A 14 16.27 31.90 30.27
C GLU A 14 14.92 32.51 30.64
N SER A 15 13.85 32.26 29.86
CA SER A 15 12.50 32.72 30.19
C SER A 15 12.03 32.13 31.52
N VAL A 16 12.21 30.82 31.73
CA VAL A 16 11.90 30.14 33.01
C VAL A 16 12.73 30.71 34.15
N ARG A 17 14.01 31.05 33.93
CA ARG A 17 14.85 31.71 34.93
C ARG A 17 14.31 33.10 35.29
N TYR A 18 13.95 33.92 34.30
CA TYR A 18 13.39 35.26 34.54
C TYR A 18 12.01 35.21 35.20
N ILE A 19 11.19 34.18 34.94
CA ILE A 19 9.93 33.94 35.66
C ILE A 19 10.20 33.66 37.14
N LYS A 20 11.18 32.80 37.46
CA LYS A 20 11.59 32.50 38.84
C LYS A 20 12.10 33.74 39.57
N GLU A 21 12.81 34.61 38.87
CA GLU A 21 13.32 35.88 39.39
C GLU A 21 12.28 37.02 39.39
N ARG A 22 11.02 36.74 39.01
CA ARG A 22 9.92 37.73 38.85
C ARG A 22 10.22 38.87 37.88
N ARG A 23 11.16 38.68 36.96
CA ARG A 23 11.52 39.64 35.90
C ARG A 23 10.64 39.42 34.67
N ILE A 24 9.35 39.73 34.81
CA ILE A 24 8.32 39.45 33.79
C ILE A 24 8.65 40.04 32.41
N PRO A 25 9.12 41.30 32.27
CA PRO A 25 9.41 41.87 30.94
C PRO A 25 10.51 41.11 30.18
N GLN A 26 11.54 40.66 30.90
CA GLN A 26 12.65 39.89 30.32
C GLN A 26 12.20 38.46 29.98
N ALA A 27 11.35 37.86 30.81
CA ALA A 27 10.73 36.56 30.53
C ALA A 27 9.87 36.59 29.26
N THR A 28 9.03 37.62 29.10
CA THR A 28 8.15 37.77 27.93
C THR A 28 8.96 37.93 26.64
N SER A 29 10.03 38.73 26.66
CA SER A 29 10.93 38.88 25.50
C SER A 29 11.57 37.55 25.10
N LYS A 30 12.09 36.80 26.07
CA LYS A 30 12.69 35.47 25.82
C LYS A 30 11.67 34.45 25.32
N GLN A 31 10.45 34.50 25.84
CA GLN A 31 9.35 33.67 25.36
C GLN A 31 8.97 34.00 23.91
N GLN A 32 8.95 35.28 23.52
CA GLN A 32 8.72 35.68 22.13
C GLN A 32 9.81 35.16 21.19
N PHE A 33 11.09 35.24 21.58
CA PHE A 33 12.18 34.67 20.78
C PHE A 33 12.06 33.14 20.64
N ALA A 34 11.68 32.43 21.70
CA ALA A 34 11.40 31.00 21.62
C ALA A 34 10.22 30.71 20.66
N MET A 35 9.15 31.50 20.69
CA MET A 35 8.02 31.38 19.76
C MET A 35 8.42 31.67 18.31
N SER A 36 9.31 32.64 18.07
CA SER A 36 9.87 32.89 16.73
C SER A 36 10.71 31.72 16.23
N SER A 37 11.57 31.14 17.08
CA SER A 37 12.33 29.93 16.73
C SER A 37 11.43 28.72 16.48
N ILE A 38 10.33 28.57 17.23
CA ILE A 38 9.31 27.55 16.99
C ILE A 38 8.62 27.77 15.64
N ASN A 39 8.24 28.99 15.31
CA ASN A 39 7.63 29.31 14.02
C ASN A 39 8.61 29.05 12.87
N ASN A 40 9.88 29.41 13.01
CA ASN A 40 10.92 29.13 12.02
C ASN A 40 11.18 27.61 11.88
N LEU A 41 11.14 26.86 12.97
CA LEU A 41 11.22 25.41 12.95
C LEU A 41 9.97 24.79 12.31
N ALA A 42 8.78 25.30 12.61
CA ALA A 42 7.54 24.86 12.00
C ALA A 42 7.48 25.17 10.50
N LEU A 43 8.03 26.32 10.08
CA LEU A 43 8.22 26.68 8.68
C LEU A 43 9.25 25.76 8.01
N LEU A 44 10.39 25.50 8.64
CA LEU A 44 11.38 24.54 8.13
C LEU A 44 10.80 23.11 8.05
N PHE A 45 10.06 22.67 9.06
CA PHE A 45 9.33 21.41 9.05
C PHE A 45 8.24 21.41 7.98
N GLY A 46 7.56 22.53 7.77
CA GLY A 46 6.57 22.75 6.73
C GLY A 46 7.20 22.68 5.35
N ASP A 47 8.36 23.28 5.14
CA ASP A 47 9.10 23.27 3.88
C ASP A 47 9.72 21.90 3.61
N VAL A 48 10.24 21.21 4.63
CA VAL A 48 10.71 19.83 4.51
C VAL A 48 9.54 18.88 4.25
N LEU A 49 8.41 19.03 4.94
CA LEU A 49 7.21 18.24 4.68
C LEU A 49 6.63 18.56 3.31
N LYS A 50 6.63 19.82 2.87
CA LYS A 50 6.15 20.25 1.56
C LYS A 50 7.09 19.77 0.46
N GLN A 51 8.40 19.83 0.63
CA GLN A 51 9.37 19.26 -0.31
C GLN A 51 9.26 17.73 -0.36
N MET A 52 9.00 17.09 0.78
CA MET A 52 8.75 15.65 0.83
C MET A 52 7.39 15.30 0.21
N GLN A 53 6.37 16.13 0.39
CA GLN A 53 5.03 15.99 -0.17
C GLN A 53 4.98 16.38 -1.65
N GLU A 54 5.84 17.29 -2.13
CA GLU A 54 6.03 17.65 -3.54
C GLU A 54 6.87 16.59 -4.24
N ASN A 55 7.88 16.00 -3.60
CA ASN A 55 8.54 14.79 -4.08
C ASN A 55 7.61 13.57 -4.06
N MET A 56 6.68 13.52 -3.10
CA MET A 56 5.65 12.48 -3.06
C MET A 56 4.55 12.76 -4.08
N ALA A 57 4.19 14.02 -4.34
CA ALA A 57 3.17 14.45 -5.29
C ALA A 57 3.68 14.46 -6.74
N SER A 58 4.97 14.65 -6.98
CA SER A 58 5.60 14.40 -8.29
C SER A 58 5.65 12.89 -8.57
N MET A 59 5.82 12.05 -7.54
CA MET A 59 5.57 10.60 -7.63
C MET A 59 4.07 10.24 -7.75
N MET A 60 3.16 11.03 -7.18
CA MET A 60 1.71 10.80 -7.23
C MET A 60 1.07 11.37 -8.51
N MET A 61 1.68 12.35 -9.17
CA MET A 61 1.26 12.85 -10.49
C MET A 61 1.58 11.86 -11.62
N ALA A 62 2.44 10.86 -11.37
CA ALA A 62 2.60 9.68 -12.21
C ALA A 62 1.61 8.53 -11.88
N SER A 63 0.78 8.67 -10.84
CA SER A 63 -0.24 7.68 -10.47
C SER A 63 -1.53 8.39 -10.06
N GLY A 64 -2.37 8.67 -11.06
CA GLY A 64 -3.54 9.52 -10.96
C GLY A 64 -4.52 9.22 -9.79
N LYS A 65 -5.03 10.32 -9.24
CA LYS A 65 -6.38 10.56 -8.67
C LYS A 65 -7.17 9.34 -8.13
N GLY A 66 -7.40 9.33 -6.82
CA GLY A 66 -8.48 8.54 -6.23
C GLY A 66 -8.64 8.75 -4.72
N LYS A 67 -9.54 9.66 -4.31
CA LYS A 67 -10.04 9.79 -2.93
C LYS A 67 -10.83 8.54 -2.54
N GLY A 68 -10.57 7.96 -1.35
CA GLY A 68 -11.44 6.94 -0.77
C GLY A 68 -10.97 6.43 0.59
N LYS A 69 -11.54 6.98 1.68
CA LYS A 69 -11.43 6.42 3.04
C LYS A 69 -12.08 5.02 3.07
N LYS A 70 -11.30 3.97 3.33
CA LYS A 70 -11.76 2.74 4.00
C LYS A 70 -10.68 2.25 4.97
N LYS A 71 -11.05 2.18 6.26
CA LYS A 71 -10.32 1.44 7.30
C LYS A 71 -10.31 -0.04 6.90
N GLY A 72 -9.15 -0.68 6.95
CA GLY A 72 -9.01 -2.14 6.80
C GLY A 72 -8.18 -2.60 5.61
N ASN A 73 -6.96 -2.09 5.44
CA ASN A 73 -5.79 -2.86 4.99
C ASN A 73 -4.59 -1.95 5.18
N MET A 74 -3.62 -2.37 5.98
CA MET A 74 -2.48 -1.52 6.35
C MET A 74 -1.64 -1.26 5.10
N PRO A 75 -1.62 -0.03 4.55
CA PRO A 75 -0.76 0.26 3.44
C PRO A 75 0.61 0.50 4.07
N MET A 76 1.53 -0.44 3.92
CA MET A 76 2.95 -0.10 3.99
C MET A 76 3.58 -0.10 2.58
N PRO A 77 3.11 0.71 1.61
CA PRO A 77 3.86 1.00 0.41
C PRO A 77 5.01 1.95 0.81
N GLY A 78 6.25 1.48 0.73
CA GLY A 78 7.40 2.29 1.11
C GLY A 78 8.57 1.51 1.71
N LEU A 79 8.47 0.19 1.87
CA LEU A 79 9.62 -0.64 2.20
C LEU A 79 10.68 -0.54 1.10
N GLY A 80 10.26 -0.57 -0.17
CA GLY A 80 11.17 -0.40 -1.31
C GLY A 80 11.87 0.97 -1.32
N LYS A 81 11.15 2.04 -0.96
CA LYS A 81 11.73 3.40 -0.84
C LYS A 81 12.67 3.53 0.35
N LYS A 82 12.33 2.96 1.50
CA LYS A 82 13.21 2.94 2.68
C LYS A 82 14.48 2.14 2.38
N GLN A 83 14.35 1.03 1.66
CA GLN A 83 15.48 0.25 1.17
C GLN A 83 16.35 1.06 0.20
N GLN A 84 15.75 1.85 -0.69
CA GLN A 84 16.48 2.76 -1.57
C GLN A 84 17.32 3.79 -0.81
N GLN A 85 16.73 4.43 0.21
CA GLN A 85 17.45 5.39 1.05
C GLN A 85 18.64 4.76 1.77
N LEU A 86 18.49 3.53 2.27
CA LEU A 86 19.59 2.78 2.85
C LEU A 86 20.71 2.50 1.83
N ASN A 87 20.35 2.20 0.59
CA ASN A 87 21.32 1.95 -0.49
C ASN A 87 22.10 3.21 -0.85
N GLU A 88 21.42 4.37 -0.86
CA GLU A 88 22.03 5.67 -1.11
C GLU A 88 22.99 6.08 0.02
N GLN A 89 22.57 5.95 1.29
CA GLN A 89 23.43 6.20 2.44
C GLN A 89 24.65 5.27 2.47
N MET A 90 24.44 3.99 2.15
CA MET A 90 25.51 3.01 2.06
C MET A 90 26.53 3.35 0.97
N GLN A 91 26.08 3.81 -0.21
CA GLN A 91 26.96 4.26 -1.30
C GLN A 91 27.71 5.54 -0.93
N GLN A 92 27.05 6.50 -0.26
CA GLN A 92 27.70 7.70 0.25
C GLN A 92 28.78 7.35 1.27
N LEU A 93 28.51 6.41 2.19
CA LEU A 93 29.52 5.92 3.13
C LEU A 93 30.72 5.32 2.40
N GLN A 94 30.48 4.48 1.39
CA GLN A 94 31.53 3.84 0.58
C GLN A 94 32.40 4.86 -0.14
N GLN A 95 31.81 5.95 -0.65
CA GLN A 95 32.51 7.03 -1.35
C GLN A 95 33.18 8.03 -0.40
N SER A 96 32.65 8.18 0.82
CA SER A 96 33.12 9.20 1.78
C SER A 96 34.54 8.95 2.30
N GLY A 97 35.10 7.76 2.10
CA GLY A 97 36.45 7.40 2.55
C GLY A 97 36.65 7.52 4.07
N LYS A 98 35.58 7.72 4.85
CA LYS A 98 35.63 7.87 6.30
C LYS A 98 36.15 6.58 6.93
N GLY A 99 37.28 6.65 7.63
CA GLY A 99 37.83 5.55 8.41
C GLY A 99 37.55 5.67 9.91
N GLY A 100 37.60 4.55 10.63
CA GLY A 100 37.65 4.54 12.09
C GLY A 100 36.30 4.56 12.82
N ARG A 101 36.23 5.29 13.93
CA ARG A 101 35.11 5.24 14.91
C ARG A 101 33.81 5.84 14.35
N GLY A 102 33.89 6.88 13.52
CA GLY A 102 32.72 7.49 12.87
C GLY A 102 32.06 6.56 11.83
N LEU A 103 32.87 5.83 11.05
CA LEU A 103 32.36 4.81 10.13
C LEU A 103 31.64 3.69 10.88
N SER A 104 32.21 3.25 12.01
CA SER A 104 31.60 2.18 12.82
C SER A 104 30.22 2.57 13.36
N GLU A 105 30.04 3.83 13.75
CA GLU A 105 28.74 4.33 14.25
C GLU A 105 27.70 4.45 13.13
N GLU A 106 28.09 4.95 11.96
CA GLU A 106 27.21 5.05 10.79
C GLU A 106 26.81 3.65 10.27
N LEU A 107 27.74 2.69 10.22
CA LEU A 107 27.45 1.30 9.84
C LEU A 107 26.53 0.60 10.85
N ALA A 108 26.71 0.85 12.16
CA ALA A 108 25.83 0.32 13.19
C ALA A 108 24.40 0.87 13.03
N LYS A 109 24.25 2.17 12.72
CA LYS A 109 22.93 2.77 12.41
C LYS A 109 22.30 2.10 11.20
N LEU A 110 23.04 1.93 10.10
CA LEU A 110 22.55 1.23 8.90
C LEU A 110 22.12 -0.21 9.21
N ALA A 111 22.88 -0.96 9.99
CA ALA A 111 22.53 -2.32 10.41
C ALA A 111 21.22 -2.33 11.23
N THR A 112 21.04 -1.37 12.15
CA THR A 112 19.80 -1.29 12.94
C THR A 112 18.58 -0.96 12.07
N GLU A 113 18.74 -0.07 11.09
CA GLU A 113 17.66 0.29 10.17
C GLU A 113 17.31 -0.87 9.23
N GLN A 114 18.32 -1.59 8.73
CA GLN A 114 18.13 -2.82 7.95
C GLN A 114 17.36 -3.88 8.74
N GLY A 115 17.73 -4.10 10.01
CA GLY A 115 17.04 -5.03 10.91
C GLY A 115 15.61 -4.62 11.25
N GLN A 116 15.32 -3.31 11.34
CA GLN A 116 13.93 -2.83 11.42
C GLN A 116 13.15 -3.16 10.14
N LEU A 117 13.77 -2.99 8.97
CA LEU A 117 13.15 -3.28 7.67
C LEU A 117 12.84 -4.77 7.53
N ARG A 118 13.75 -5.65 7.95
CA ARG A 118 13.53 -7.10 8.02
C ARG A 118 12.39 -7.47 8.96
N ARG A 119 12.29 -6.85 10.14
CA ARG A 119 11.17 -7.07 11.08
C ARG A 119 9.82 -6.65 10.50
N MET A 120 9.76 -5.50 9.83
CA MET A 120 8.53 -5.05 9.15
C MET A 120 8.13 -6.01 8.02
N LEU A 121 9.10 -6.48 7.23
CA LEU A 121 8.86 -7.46 6.18
C LEU A 121 8.32 -8.78 6.75
N LYS A 122 8.86 -9.24 7.88
CA LYS A 122 8.36 -10.42 8.60
C LYS A 122 6.92 -10.24 9.09
N GLN A 123 6.60 -9.09 9.68
CA GLN A 123 5.22 -8.77 10.08
C GLN A 123 4.26 -8.76 8.89
N LEU A 124 4.71 -8.23 7.75
CA LEU A 124 3.92 -8.22 6.52
C LEU A 124 3.69 -9.64 5.99
N MET A 125 4.73 -10.49 5.99
CA MET A 125 4.58 -11.92 5.67
C MET A 125 3.58 -12.59 6.62
N ASP A 126 3.73 -12.39 7.94
CA ASP A 126 2.85 -13.00 8.94
C ASP A 126 1.39 -12.52 8.78
N SER A 127 1.18 -11.27 8.36
CA SER A 127 -0.16 -10.75 8.06
C SER A 127 -0.79 -11.35 6.79
N GLN A 128 0.03 -11.83 5.85
CA GLN A 128 -0.42 -12.48 4.62
C GLN A 128 -0.38 -14.01 4.70
N LYS A 129 0.08 -14.59 5.83
CA LYS A 129 0.01 -16.03 6.07
C LYS A 129 -1.45 -16.46 6.12
N GLY A 130 -1.90 -17.13 5.05
CA GLY A 130 -3.26 -17.66 4.95
C GLY A 130 -3.88 -17.55 3.55
N THR A 131 -3.38 -16.66 2.70
CA THR A 131 -3.81 -16.57 1.29
C THR A 131 -3.00 -17.53 0.40
N GLU A 132 -3.59 -18.03 -0.69
CA GLU A 132 -2.85 -18.83 -1.70
C GLU A 132 -1.68 -18.03 -2.30
N ALA A 133 -1.84 -16.72 -2.46
CA ALA A 133 -0.77 -15.80 -2.85
C ALA A 133 0.34 -15.73 -1.79
N GLY A 134 0.00 -15.70 -0.51
CA GLY A 134 0.95 -15.66 0.61
C GLY A 134 1.85 -16.91 0.69
N LYS A 135 1.38 -18.08 0.26
CA LYS A 135 2.20 -19.31 0.21
C LYS A 135 3.29 -19.26 -0.86
N LYS A 136 3.01 -18.70 -2.05
CA LYS A 136 4.02 -18.52 -3.10
C LYS A 136 4.99 -17.40 -2.75
N LEU A 137 4.46 -16.30 -2.22
CA LEU A 137 5.25 -15.15 -1.78
C LEU A 137 6.17 -15.48 -0.59
N SER A 138 5.80 -16.46 0.23
CA SER A 138 6.60 -16.92 1.38
C SER A 138 8.02 -17.31 1.00
N ASN A 139 8.22 -18.08 -0.09
CA ASN A 139 9.56 -18.55 -0.47
C ASN A 139 10.46 -17.40 -0.94
N GLU A 140 9.92 -16.47 -1.72
CA GLU A 140 10.65 -15.30 -2.23
C GLU A 140 10.99 -14.33 -1.10
N VAL A 141 10.06 -14.09 -0.18
CA VAL A 141 10.27 -13.23 0.98
C VAL A 141 11.24 -13.88 1.98
N ASN A 142 11.24 -15.20 2.12
CA ASN A 142 12.25 -15.91 2.92
C ASN A 142 13.66 -15.73 2.34
N ASP A 143 13.83 -15.84 1.02
CA ASP A 143 15.12 -15.59 0.37
C ASP A 143 15.55 -14.12 0.55
N LEU A 144 14.60 -13.19 0.42
CA LEU A 144 14.83 -11.76 0.67
C LEU A 144 15.28 -11.51 2.11
N MET A 145 14.61 -12.09 3.10
CA MET A 145 14.98 -11.96 4.52
C MET A 145 16.38 -12.50 4.80
N LYS A 146 16.77 -13.62 4.19
CA LYS A 146 18.15 -14.15 4.31
C LYS A 146 19.17 -13.18 3.75
N LYS A 147 18.92 -12.61 2.57
CA LYS A 147 19.80 -11.60 1.98
C LYS A 147 19.93 -10.35 2.86
N MET A 148 18.84 -9.93 3.51
CA MET A 148 18.88 -8.81 4.46
C MET A 148 19.67 -9.14 5.72
N GLU A 149 19.57 -10.38 6.21
CA GLU A 149 20.35 -10.86 7.36
C GLU A 149 21.85 -10.95 7.04
N GLU A 150 22.21 -11.41 5.85
CA GLU A 150 23.60 -11.38 5.39
C GLU A 150 24.15 -9.94 5.26
N THR A 151 23.33 -8.98 4.81
CA THR A 151 23.76 -7.57 4.81
C THR A 151 23.86 -6.99 6.22
N GLU A 152 22.97 -7.36 7.15
CA GLU A 152 23.08 -7.00 8.57
C GLU A 152 24.41 -7.50 9.17
N GLU A 153 24.76 -8.76 8.93
CA GLU A 153 26.01 -9.37 9.43
C GLU A 153 27.25 -8.68 8.85
N ASP A 154 27.26 -8.43 7.53
CA ASP A 154 28.34 -7.69 6.88
C ASP A 154 28.52 -6.29 7.49
N LEU A 155 27.42 -5.55 7.72
CA LEU A 155 27.46 -4.20 8.28
C LEU A 155 27.95 -4.19 9.73
N VAL A 156 27.48 -5.13 10.57
CA VAL A 156 27.93 -5.28 11.97
C VAL A 156 29.42 -5.62 12.03
N ASN A 157 29.88 -6.49 11.12
CA ASN A 157 31.29 -6.83 10.97
C ASN A 157 32.13 -5.75 10.26
N LYS A 158 31.52 -4.58 9.98
CA LYS A 158 32.16 -3.42 9.33
C LYS A 158 32.68 -3.72 7.92
N ARG A 159 32.07 -4.69 7.24
CA ARG A 159 32.42 -5.13 5.89
C ARG A 159 31.48 -4.47 4.90
N LEU A 160 31.90 -3.34 4.35
CA LEU A 160 31.19 -2.71 3.23
C LEU A 160 31.81 -3.14 1.89
N SER A 161 31.52 -4.38 1.50
CA SER A 161 32.05 -4.96 0.26
C SER A 161 31.17 -4.62 -0.95
N GLN A 162 31.72 -4.73 -2.16
CA GLN A 162 30.92 -4.62 -3.38
C GLN A 162 29.81 -5.68 -3.47
N ASN A 163 30.03 -6.85 -2.85
CA ASN A 163 29.02 -7.89 -2.78
C ASN A 163 27.86 -7.48 -1.86
N THR A 164 28.16 -6.85 -0.73
CA THR A 164 27.16 -6.30 0.21
C THR A 164 26.30 -5.24 -0.48
N VAL A 165 26.92 -4.33 -1.24
CA VAL A 165 26.21 -3.29 -2.01
C VAL A 165 25.35 -3.90 -3.14
N LYS A 166 25.86 -4.90 -3.86
CA LYS A 166 25.09 -5.63 -4.89
C LYS A 166 23.89 -6.35 -4.29
N ARG A 167 24.10 -7.10 -3.20
CA ARG A 167 23.03 -7.80 -2.46
C ARG A 167 21.94 -6.83 -2.06
N GLN A 168 22.33 -5.66 -1.54
CA GLN A 168 21.38 -4.63 -1.12
C GLN A 168 20.58 -4.02 -2.29
N LYS A 169 21.18 -3.90 -3.48
CA LYS A 169 20.46 -3.52 -4.72
C LYS A 169 19.46 -4.60 -5.16
N GLU A 170 19.83 -5.87 -5.06
CA GLU A 170 18.91 -6.98 -5.35
C GLU A 170 17.72 -7.00 -4.39
N VAL A 171 17.97 -6.79 -3.09
CA VAL A 171 16.93 -6.68 -2.06
C VAL A 171 15.95 -5.55 -2.41
N GLN A 172 16.47 -4.40 -2.85
CA GLN A 172 15.64 -3.27 -3.27
C GLN A 172 14.76 -3.60 -4.48
N VAL A 173 15.32 -4.20 -5.53
CA VAL A 173 14.58 -4.56 -6.75
C VAL A 173 13.44 -5.53 -6.40
N ARG A 174 13.74 -6.59 -5.65
CA ARG A 174 12.73 -7.58 -5.26
C ARG A 174 11.64 -7.01 -4.35
N LEU A 175 12.00 -6.09 -3.44
CA LEU A 175 11.01 -5.39 -2.62
C LEU A 175 10.06 -4.55 -3.49
N LEU A 176 10.58 -3.81 -4.46
CA LEU A 176 9.76 -3.00 -5.36
C LEU A 176 8.88 -3.86 -6.28
N GLU A 177 9.41 -4.97 -6.79
CA GLU A 177 8.64 -5.95 -7.56
C GLU A 177 7.51 -6.55 -6.73
N SER A 178 7.79 -6.92 -5.48
CA SER A 178 6.78 -7.44 -4.55
C SER A 178 5.70 -6.40 -4.23
N GLU A 179 6.08 -5.15 -3.98
CA GLU A 179 5.12 -4.05 -3.77
C GLU A 179 4.22 -3.83 -5.00
N LYS A 180 4.80 -3.91 -6.21
CA LYS A 180 4.05 -3.77 -7.47
C LYS A 180 3.06 -4.94 -7.65
N ALA A 181 3.50 -6.17 -7.42
CA ALA A 181 2.66 -7.36 -7.55
C ALA A 181 1.47 -7.33 -6.57
N LEU A 182 1.70 -6.90 -5.32
CA LEU A 182 0.62 -6.73 -4.34
C LEU A 182 -0.40 -5.69 -4.79
N LYS A 183 0.05 -4.56 -5.34
CA LYS A 183 -0.83 -3.52 -5.85
C LYS A 183 -1.66 -4.00 -7.05
N GLU A 184 -1.06 -4.73 -7.98
CA GLU A 184 -1.76 -5.30 -9.14
C GLU A 184 -2.85 -6.30 -8.71
N GLN A 185 -2.57 -7.15 -7.72
CA GLN A 185 -3.58 -8.07 -7.16
C GLN A 185 -4.77 -7.33 -6.54
N GLU A 186 -4.53 -6.28 -5.76
CA GLU A 186 -5.62 -5.47 -5.19
C GLU A 186 -6.49 -4.80 -6.26
N GLU A 187 -5.90 -4.40 -7.39
CA GLU A 187 -6.62 -3.82 -8.52
C GLU A 187 -7.41 -4.89 -9.30
N ASP A 188 -6.88 -6.11 -9.43
CA ASP A 188 -7.57 -7.23 -10.05
C ASP A 188 -8.81 -7.68 -9.26
N GLU A 189 -8.74 -7.72 -7.93
CA GLU A 189 -9.91 -8.01 -7.08
C GLU A 189 -11.03 -6.97 -7.25
N LYS A 190 -10.67 -5.69 -7.40
CA LYS A 190 -11.64 -4.61 -7.70
C LYS A 190 -12.18 -4.68 -9.12
N ARG A 191 -11.40 -5.21 -10.07
CA ARG A 191 -11.79 -5.38 -11.48
C ARG A 191 -12.58 -6.65 -11.76
N LYS A 192 -12.68 -7.59 -10.81
CA LYS A 192 -13.71 -8.66 -10.85
C LYS A 192 -15.08 -7.99 -10.68
N ALA A 193 -15.60 -7.48 -11.79
CA ALA A 193 -16.86 -6.77 -11.88
C ALA A 193 -18.02 -7.62 -11.36
N GLU A 194 -18.99 -6.98 -10.73
CA GLU A 194 -20.33 -7.55 -10.59
C GLU A 194 -20.82 -7.87 -12.00
N THR A 195 -20.90 -9.17 -12.34
CA THR A 195 -21.58 -9.59 -13.56
C THR A 195 -23.00 -9.07 -13.47
N ALA A 196 -23.48 -8.41 -14.53
CA ALA A 196 -24.83 -7.87 -14.56
C ALA A 196 -25.80 -9.00 -14.22
N ARG A 197 -26.44 -8.92 -13.04
CA ARG A 197 -27.48 -9.87 -12.67
C ARG A 197 -28.58 -9.73 -13.69
N GLN A 198 -28.90 -10.80 -14.41
CA GLN A 198 -30.04 -10.81 -15.32
C GLN A 198 -31.29 -10.53 -14.49
N VAL A 199 -31.80 -9.29 -14.56
CA VAL A 199 -33.09 -8.96 -14.00
C VAL A 199 -34.12 -9.63 -14.91
N PRO A 200 -34.88 -10.64 -14.43
CA PRO A 200 -35.90 -11.25 -15.26
C PRO A 200 -36.90 -10.17 -15.67
N ARG A 201 -37.17 -10.05 -16.98
CA ARG A 201 -38.22 -9.16 -17.49
C ARG A 201 -39.55 -9.62 -16.89
N ARG A 202 -40.06 -8.87 -15.91
CA ARG A 202 -41.40 -9.09 -15.38
C ARG A 202 -42.41 -8.58 -16.41
N VAL A 203 -43.42 -9.38 -16.71
CA VAL A 203 -44.53 -8.92 -17.54
C VAL A 203 -45.21 -7.74 -16.84
N PRO A 204 -45.47 -6.61 -17.53
CA PRO A 204 -46.22 -5.52 -16.91
C PRO A 204 -47.62 -6.00 -16.49
N PRO A 205 -48.20 -5.49 -15.39
CA PRO A 205 -49.50 -5.95 -14.88
C PRO A 205 -50.63 -5.92 -15.92
N GLN A 206 -50.56 -4.96 -16.85
CA GLN A 206 -51.52 -4.79 -17.96
C GLN A 206 -51.53 -5.97 -18.94
N PHE A 207 -50.41 -6.68 -19.09
CA PHE A 207 -50.25 -7.77 -20.05
C PHE A 207 -50.33 -9.16 -19.41
N GLU A 208 -50.49 -9.25 -18.09
CA GLU A 208 -50.49 -10.53 -17.38
C GLU A 208 -51.63 -11.45 -17.84
N ASN A 209 -52.82 -10.88 -18.03
CA ASN A 209 -54.00 -11.59 -18.54
C ASN A 209 -53.79 -12.09 -19.98
N TYR A 210 -53.20 -11.25 -20.85
CA TYR A 210 -52.90 -11.62 -22.24
C TYR A 210 -51.88 -12.76 -22.32
N VAL A 211 -50.82 -12.70 -21.50
CA VAL A 211 -49.79 -13.75 -21.45
C VAL A 211 -50.38 -15.05 -20.91
N ARG A 212 -51.18 -15.02 -19.83
CA ARG A 212 -51.90 -16.22 -19.36
C ARG A 212 -52.77 -16.81 -20.45
N GLN A 213 -53.58 -15.99 -21.13
CA GLN A 213 -54.48 -16.46 -22.18
C GLN A 213 -53.73 -17.08 -23.35
N LYS A 214 -52.58 -16.52 -23.76
CA LYS A 214 -51.71 -17.12 -24.78
C LYS A 214 -51.10 -18.44 -24.30
N GLN A 215 -50.68 -18.55 -23.04
CA GLN A 215 -50.18 -19.80 -22.45
C GLN A 215 -51.27 -20.87 -22.45
N SER A 216 -52.48 -20.55 -21.99
CA SER A 216 -53.63 -21.46 -22.01
C SER A 216 -53.96 -21.96 -23.43
N GLN A 217 -53.90 -21.06 -24.44
CA GLN A 217 -54.08 -21.45 -25.84
C GLN A 217 -52.98 -22.40 -26.31
N THR A 218 -51.73 -22.15 -25.90
CA THR A 218 -50.59 -23.00 -26.29
C THR A 218 -50.65 -24.36 -25.60
N GLU A 219 -51.09 -24.39 -24.33
CA GLU A 219 -51.32 -25.62 -23.57
C GLU A 219 -52.45 -26.44 -24.18
N LEU A 220 -53.56 -25.80 -24.58
CA LEU A 220 -54.66 -26.47 -25.28
C LEU A 220 -54.21 -27.07 -26.62
N LEU A 221 -53.31 -26.39 -27.35
CA LEU A 221 -52.69 -26.93 -28.57
C LEU A 221 -51.72 -28.08 -28.28
N ARG A 222 -51.11 -28.10 -27.09
CA ARG A 222 -50.18 -29.14 -26.63
C ARG A 222 -50.84 -30.31 -25.94
N THR A 223 -52.08 -30.17 -25.46
CA THR A 223 -52.85 -31.30 -24.94
C THR A 223 -53.24 -32.19 -26.10
N ILE A 224 -52.35 -33.12 -26.46
CA ILE A 224 -52.65 -34.18 -27.42
C ILE A 224 -53.81 -34.99 -26.82
N PRO A 225 -54.92 -35.22 -27.55
CA PRO A 225 -55.97 -36.11 -27.11
C PRO A 225 -55.35 -37.48 -26.78
N PRO A 226 -55.64 -38.07 -25.61
CA PRO A 226 -55.03 -39.33 -25.18
C PRO A 226 -55.30 -40.51 -26.14
N ALA A 227 -56.23 -40.36 -27.09
CA ALA A 227 -56.61 -41.38 -28.08
C ALA A 227 -55.81 -41.36 -29.41
N LEU A 228 -54.83 -40.46 -29.61
CA LEU A 228 -54.07 -40.43 -30.87
C LEU A 228 -53.08 -41.61 -30.99
N SER A 229 -53.10 -42.30 -32.14
CA SER A 229 -52.10 -43.32 -32.51
C SER A 229 -50.68 -42.73 -32.55
N PRO A 230 -49.63 -43.50 -32.16
CA PRO A 230 -48.24 -43.02 -32.08
C PRO A 230 -47.72 -42.29 -33.33
N PHE A 231 -48.19 -42.71 -34.51
CA PHE A 231 -47.84 -42.09 -35.80
C PHE A 231 -48.26 -40.62 -35.85
N TYR A 232 -49.50 -40.30 -35.47
CA TYR A 232 -50.03 -38.94 -35.50
C TYR A 232 -49.46 -38.07 -34.39
N LYS A 233 -49.03 -38.66 -33.27
CA LYS A 233 -48.31 -37.90 -32.21
C LYS A 233 -47.00 -37.32 -32.74
N GLN A 234 -46.24 -38.10 -33.52
CA GLN A 234 -44.97 -37.64 -34.09
C GLN A 234 -45.17 -36.52 -35.12
N GLU A 235 -46.19 -36.62 -35.98
CA GLU A 235 -46.51 -35.59 -36.98
C GLU A 235 -46.99 -34.27 -36.34
N VAL A 236 -47.76 -34.36 -35.26
CA VAL A 236 -48.19 -33.18 -34.50
C VAL A 236 -46.99 -32.50 -33.83
N ASP A 237 -46.08 -33.28 -33.25
CA ASP A 237 -44.85 -32.76 -32.63
C ASP A 237 -43.89 -32.12 -33.64
N THR A 238 -43.78 -32.66 -34.86
CA THR A 238 -42.96 -32.07 -35.93
C THR A 238 -43.58 -30.79 -36.47
N TYR A 239 -44.91 -30.73 -36.64
CA TYR A 239 -45.63 -29.51 -37.03
C TYR A 239 -45.43 -28.39 -36.02
N PHE A 240 -45.63 -28.66 -34.73
CA PHE A 240 -45.46 -27.64 -33.69
C PHE A 240 -44.00 -27.21 -33.48
N ARG A 241 -43.02 -28.08 -33.77
CA ARG A 241 -41.60 -27.69 -33.78
C ARG A 241 -41.25 -26.73 -34.92
N LYS A 242 -41.94 -26.81 -36.07
CA LYS A 242 -41.73 -25.91 -37.22
C LYS A 242 -42.37 -24.53 -37.05
N LEU A 243 -43.39 -24.41 -36.19
CA LEU A 243 -44.10 -23.17 -35.88
C LEU A 243 -43.41 -22.29 -34.83
N ARG A 244 -42.33 -22.80 -34.23
CA ARG A 244 -41.56 -22.15 -33.17
C ARG A 244 -40.38 -21.39 -33.75
#